data_AF-A0A1V1TJ83-F1
#
_entry.id   AF-A0A1V1TJ83-F1
#
_cell.length_a   1.000
_cell.length_b   1.000
_cell.length_c   1.000
_cell.angle_alpha   90.00
_cell.angle_beta   90.00
_cell.angle_gamma   90.00
#
_symmetry.space_group_name_H-M   'P 1'
#
loop_
_entity.id
_entity.type
_entity.pdbx_description
1 polymer ?
#
loop_
_entity_poly.entity_id
_entity_poly.type
_entity_poly.pdbx_seq_one_letter_code
_entity_poly.pdbx_strand_id
1 'polypeptide(L)'
;MIFYLPIWFQAVRGASATQSSVNSLPLMISFTLAATVAGGVVSTYGYYTPFMYGPAVLGSIGVGLMTTFTTDISTGKWIGYQIIFGTGMGIGMQQTINTASAVLPLADVATGTAVIIFAQMFGGSLFVSVAQNVFTNKLLEGLRTVPNLGIDPGSVVHVGATAIMQLITDPVVLADVKAVYNNAVVWTFKVVLITTALSLFGAMPMEWKSTKQSQKKTDTDSEAASAEEQISYHLVYDGKKNRG
;
A
#
# COMPACT_ATOMS: atom_id res chain seq x y z
N MET A 1 -4.01 -0.53 5.95
CA MET A 1 -4.48 -1.93 5.78
C MET A 1 -3.51 -2.97 6.29
N ILE A 2 -2.27 -2.98 5.79
CA ILE A 2 -1.28 -4.02 6.09
C ILE A 2 -1.04 -4.19 7.61
N PHE A 3 -1.07 -3.11 8.39
CA PHE A 3 -0.94 -3.17 9.85
C PHE A 3 -2.20 -3.64 10.57
N TYR A 4 -3.37 -3.13 10.18
CA TYR A 4 -4.62 -3.33 10.94
C TYR A 4 -5.32 -4.65 10.65
N LEU A 5 -5.09 -5.26 9.48
CA LEU A 5 -5.72 -6.53 9.12
C LEU A 5 -5.21 -7.72 9.95
N PRO A 6 -3.88 -7.93 10.14
CA PRO A 6 -3.38 -8.94 11.08
C PRO A 6 -3.85 -8.68 12.51
N ILE A 7 -3.84 -7.41 12.93
CA ILE A 7 -4.31 -6.99 14.26
C ILE A 7 -5.79 -7.38 14.47
N TRP A 8 -6.63 -7.19 13.46
CA TRP A 8 -8.02 -7.62 13.48
C TRP A 8 -8.16 -9.14 13.65
N PHE A 9 -7.38 -9.93 12.91
CA PHE A 9 -7.39 -11.39 13.07
C PHE A 9 -6.96 -11.82 14.48
N GLN A 10 -5.96 -11.15 15.07
CA GLN A 10 -5.53 -11.48 16.43
C GLN A 10 -6.58 -11.09 17.47
N ALA A 11 -7.07 -9.85 17.42
CA ALA A 11 -7.96 -9.32 18.43
C ALA A 11 -9.40 -9.86 18.33
N VAL A 12 -9.97 -9.89 17.13
CA VAL A 12 -11.38 -10.26 16.91
C VAL A 12 -11.54 -11.77 16.76
N ARG A 13 -10.66 -12.41 15.99
CA ARG A 13 -10.73 -13.86 15.71
C ARG A 13 -9.91 -14.72 16.68
N GLY A 14 -9.17 -14.11 17.60
CA GLY A 14 -8.30 -14.83 18.52
C GLY A 14 -7.18 -15.60 17.83
N ALA A 15 -6.82 -15.22 16.60
CA ALA A 15 -5.78 -15.88 15.84
C ALA A 15 -4.41 -15.63 16.50
N SER A 16 -3.52 -16.63 16.49
CA SER A 16 -2.13 -16.40 16.87
C SER A 16 -1.45 -15.42 15.90
N ALA A 17 -0.32 -14.83 16.30
CA ALA A 17 0.47 -13.97 15.42
C ALA A 17 0.78 -14.67 14.09
N THR A 18 1.22 -15.94 14.13
CA THR A 18 1.48 -16.76 12.94
C THR A 18 0.24 -16.94 12.08
N GLN A 19 -0.91 -17.31 12.67
CA GLN A 19 -2.15 -17.51 11.92
C GLN A 19 -2.68 -16.21 11.30
N SER A 20 -2.54 -15.08 12.00
CA SER A 20 -2.96 -13.77 11.48
C SER A 20 -2.13 -13.33 10.26
N SER A 21 -0.83 -13.63 10.27
CA SER A 21 0.05 -13.39 9.13
C SER A 21 -0.33 -14.29 7.95
N VAL A 22 -0.58 -15.58 8.19
CA VAL A 22 -1.07 -16.52 7.17
C VAL A 22 -2.40 -16.05 6.58
N ASN A 23 -3.33 -15.59 7.41
CA ASN A 23 -4.62 -15.06 6.98
C ASN A 23 -4.52 -13.73 6.21
N SER A 24 -3.36 -13.06 6.23
CA SER A 24 -3.12 -11.83 5.47
C SER A 24 -2.39 -12.10 4.15
N LEU A 25 -1.97 -13.34 3.89
CA LEU A 25 -1.32 -13.74 2.65
C LEU A 25 -2.18 -13.52 1.40
N PRO A 26 -3.51 -13.76 1.40
CA PRO A 26 -4.31 -13.53 0.20
C PRO A 26 -4.18 -12.11 -0.34
N LEU A 27 -4.13 -11.10 0.55
CA LEU A 27 -3.88 -9.71 0.18
C LEU A 27 -2.49 -9.54 -0.45
N MET A 28 -1.44 -10.10 0.16
CA MET A 28 -0.07 -9.94 -0.32
C MET A 28 0.17 -10.65 -1.67
N ILE A 29 -0.37 -11.86 -1.83
CA ILE A 29 -0.22 -12.65 -3.06
C ILE A 29 -0.97 -11.96 -4.20
N SER A 30 -2.24 -11.57 -3.99
CA SER A 30 -3.02 -10.88 -5.01
C SER A 30 -2.40 -9.54 -5.41
N PHE A 31 -1.86 -8.80 -4.45
CA PHE A 31 -1.12 -7.57 -4.68
C PHE A 31 0.11 -7.78 -5.55
N THR A 32 0.99 -8.70 -5.17
CA THR A 32 2.24 -8.97 -5.90
C THR A 32 1.94 -9.46 -7.31
N LEU A 33 1.02 -10.42 -7.47
CA LEU A 33 0.65 -10.95 -8.79
C LEU A 33 0.07 -9.83 -9.68
N ALA A 34 -0.84 -9.02 -9.15
CA ALA A 34 -1.43 -7.93 -9.90
C ALA A 34 -0.40 -6.86 -10.29
N ALA A 35 0.55 -6.55 -9.40
CA ALA A 35 1.64 -5.62 -9.67
C ALA A 35 2.59 -6.16 -10.76
N THR A 36 2.94 -7.44 -10.72
CA THR A 36 3.77 -8.09 -11.74
C THR A 36 3.06 -8.10 -13.10
N VAL A 37 1.79 -8.49 -13.14
CA VAL A 37 1.00 -8.52 -14.38
C VAL A 37 0.85 -7.11 -14.94
N ALA A 38 0.49 -6.13 -14.12
CA ALA A 38 0.35 -4.74 -14.57
C ALA A 38 1.68 -4.18 -15.10
N GLY A 39 2.81 -4.46 -14.43
CA GLY A 39 4.14 -4.06 -14.91
C GLY A 39 4.48 -4.67 -16.28
N GLY A 40 4.24 -5.99 -16.46
CA GLY A 40 4.47 -6.67 -17.73
C GLY A 40 3.57 -6.16 -18.86
N VAL A 41 2.29 -5.89 -18.55
CA VAL A 41 1.34 -5.32 -19.52
C VAL A 41 1.74 -3.90 -19.89
N VAL A 42 2.16 -3.07 -18.95
CA VAL A 42 2.62 -1.71 -19.26
C VAL A 42 3.92 -1.71 -20.07
N SER A 43 4.83 -2.64 -19.79
CA SER A 43 6.05 -2.83 -20.60
C SER A 43 5.73 -3.22 -22.05
N THR A 44 4.76 -4.11 -22.26
CA THR A 44 4.38 -4.58 -23.60
C THR A 44 3.48 -3.61 -24.38
N TYR A 45 2.48 -3.01 -23.73
CA TYR A 45 1.52 -2.09 -24.38
C TYR A 45 1.99 -0.64 -24.40
N GLY A 46 2.82 -0.22 -23.45
CA GLY A 46 3.44 1.10 -23.42
C GLY A 46 2.58 2.23 -22.84
N TYR A 47 1.41 1.93 -22.28
CA TYR A 47 0.51 2.92 -21.66
C TYR A 47 0.22 2.55 -20.20
N TYR A 48 0.58 3.43 -19.27
CA TYR A 48 0.39 3.24 -17.83
C TYR A 48 -0.93 3.83 -17.30
N THR A 49 -1.49 4.81 -18.01
CA THR A 49 -2.62 5.64 -17.56
C THR A 49 -3.89 4.85 -17.23
N PRO A 50 -4.33 3.84 -18.03
CA PRO A 50 -5.49 3.03 -17.69
C PRO A 50 -5.33 2.24 -16.38
N PHE A 51 -4.09 1.84 -16.05
CA PHE A 51 -3.78 1.08 -14.84
C PHE A 51 -3.75 1.97 -13.58
N MET A 52 -3.61 3.30 -13.73
CA MET A 52 -3.68 4.23 -12.60
C MET A 52 -5.09 4.33 -11.99
N TYR A 53 -6.13 4.02 -12.74
CA TYR A 53 -7.50 3.98 -12.22
C TYR A 53 -7.78 2.70 -11.40
N GLY A 54 -6.93 1.68 -11.54
CA GLY A 54 -7.08 0.38 -10.86
C GLY A 54 -7.21 0.49 -9.34
N PRO A 55 -6.28 1.15 -8.62
CA PRO A 55 -6.39 1.35 -7.18
C PRO A 55 -7.64 2.14 -6.77
N ALA A 56 -7.97 3.19 -7.53
CA ALA A 56 -9.11 4.03 -7.21
C ALA A 56 -10.44 3.27 -7.33
N VAL A 57 -10.60 2.42 -8.35
CA VAL A 57 -11.84 1.65 -8.56
C VAL A 57 -11.83 0.36 -7.74
N LEU A 58 -10.92 -0.57 -8.03
CA LEU A 58 -10.90 -1.88 -7.39
C LEU A 58 -10.45 -1.79 -5.94
N GLY A 59 -9.51 -0.90 -5.61
CA GLY A 59 -9.09 -0.67 -4.23
C GLY A 59 -10.23 -0.11 -3.39
N SER A 60 -10.98 0.88 -3.89
CA SER A 60 -12.17 1.41 -3.17
C SER A 60 -13.26 0.35 -2.99
N ILE A 61 -13.52 -0.48 -4.01
CA ILE A 61 -14.49 -1.59 -3.88
C ILE A 61 -14.00 -2.59 -2.83
N GLY A 62 -12.75 -3.03 -2.91
CA GLY A 62 -12.17 -4.01 -1.99
C GLY A 62 -12.18 -3.54 -0.55
N VAL A 63 -11.71 -2.31 -0.29
CA VAL A 63 -11.74 -1.76 1.07
C VAL A 63 -13.16 -1.44 1.54
N GLY A 64 -14.04 -1.01 0.66
CA GLY A 64 -15.47 -0.82 0.94
C GLY A 64 -16.12 -2.11 1.44
N LEU A 65 -15.85 -3.24 0.79
CA LEU A 65 -16.27 -4.56 1.25
C LEU A 65 -15.62 -4.92 2.61
N MET A 66 -14.36 -4.57 2.82
CA MET A 66 -13.71 -4.79 4.13
C MET A 66 -14.34 -3.97 5.25
N THR A 67 -14.97 -2.83 4.98
CA THR A 67 -15.73 -2.09 6.01
C THR A 67 -16.95 -2.84 6.54
N THR A 68 -17.41 -3.89 5.83
CA THR A 68 -18.50 -4.76 6.29
C THR A 68 -17.99 -5.95 7.11
N PHE A 69 -16.75 -5.91 7.60
CA PHE A 69 -16.22 -6.95 8.47
C PHE A 69 -17.03 -7.00 9.78
N THR A 70 -17.60 -8.18 10.02
CA THR A 70 -18.26 -8.55 11.27
C THR A 70 -17.42 -9.58 12.00
N THR A 71 -17.66 -9.76 13.29
CA THR A 71 -16.91 -10.70 14.13
C THR A 71 -17.08 -12.16 13.66
N ASP A 72 -18.19 -12.46 13.00
CA ASP A 72 -18.64 -13.77 12.51
C ASP A 72 -18.41 -13.99 11.00
N ILE A 73 -17.70 -13.09 10.31
CA ILE A 73 -17.49 -13.19 8.87
C ILE A 73 -16.88 -14.54 8.44
N SER A 74 -17.41 -15.12 7.37
CA SER A 74 -16.95 -16.41 6.85
C SER A 74 -15.57 -16.32 6.19
N THR A 75 -14.83 -17.42 6.20
CA THR A 75 -13.46 -17.47 5.67
C THR A 75 -13.36 -17.07 4.20
N GLY A 76 -14.28 -17.56 3.37
CA GLY A 76 -14.31 -17.21 1.94
C GLY A 76 -14.58 -15.72 1.68
N LYS A 77 -15.42 -15.05 2.50
CA LYS A 77 -15.73 -13.63 2.31
C LYS A 77 -14.52 -12.74 2.55
N TRP A 78 -13.84 -12.92 3.68
CA TRP A 78 -12.68 -12.06 3.97
C TRP A 78 -11.52 -12.33 3.01
N ILE A 79 -11.32 -13.57 2.55
CA ILE A 79 -10.32 -13.89 1.51
C ILE A 79 -10.66 -13.18 0.20
N GLY A 80 -11.91 -13.26 -0.25
CA GLY A 80 -12.35 -12.60 -1.47
C GLY A 80 -12.17 -11.09 -1.43
N TYR A 81 -12.49 -10.45 -0.29
CA TYR A 81 -12.34 -8.99 -0.13
C TYR A 81 -10.86 -8.58 -0.15
N GLN A 82 -9.99 -9.36 0.48
CA GLN A 82 -8.55 -9.16 0.42
C GLN A 82 -7.99 -9.26 -1.00
N ILE A 83 -8.47 -10.22 -1.79
CA ILE A 83 -8.02 -10.40 -3.18
C ILE A 83 -8.41 -9.18 -4.02
N ILE A 84 -9.66 -8.72 -3.94
CA ILE A 84 -10.13 -7.54 -4.68
C ILE A 84 -9.30 -6.31 -4.33
N PHE A 85 -9.11 -6.06 -3.02
CA PHE A 85 -8.31 -4.93 -2.55
C PHE A 85 -6.84 -5.04 -2.96
N GLY A 86 -6.23 -6.20 -2.76
CA GLY A 86 -4.83 -6.46 -3.12
C GLY A 86 -4.60 -6.28 -4.62
N THR A 87 -5.46 -6.84 -5.47
CA THR A 87 -5.39 -6.67 -6.91
C THR A 87 -5.51 -5.20 -7.32
N GLY A 88 -6.48 -4.46 -6.78
CA GLY A 88 -6.65 -3.04 -7.09
C GLY A 88 -5.41 -2.21 -6.75
N MET A 89 -4.88 -2.38 -5.54
CA MET A 89 -3.67 -1.67 -5.10
C MET A 89 -2.42 -2.10 -5.88
N GLY A 90 -2.30 -3.38 -6.22
CA GLY A 90 -1.15 -3.93 -6.95
C GLY A 90 -1.02 -3.36 -8.35
N ILE A 91 -2.15 -3.20 -9.06
CA ILE A 91 -2.17 -2.68 -10.43
C ILE A 91 -1.54 -1.27 -10.53
N GLY A 92 -1.78 -0.41 -9.55
CA GLY A 92 -1.34 0.99 -9.61
C GLY A 92 -0.03 1.31 -8.91
N MET A 93 0.48 0.44 -8.03
CA MET A 93 1.65 0.77 -7.19
C MET A 93 2.89 1.16 -8.01
N GLN A 94 3.15 0.45 -9.11
CA GLN A 94 4.30 0.71 -9.97
C GLN A 94 4.06 1.83 -11.00
N GLN A 95 2.80 2.25 -11.21
CA GLN A 95 2.48 3.19 -12.30
C GLN A 95 3.00 4.59 -12.03
N THR A 96 3.09 5.01 -10.76
CA THR A 96 3.64 6.31 -10.38
C THR A 96 5.11 6.43 -10.77
N ILE A 97 5.89 5.37 -10.57
CA ILE A 97 7.32 5.33 -10.94
C ILE A 97 7.45 5.30 -12.47
N ASN A 98 6.64 4.47 -13.15
CA ASN A 98 6.60 4.44 -14.63
C ASN A 98 6.25 5.80 -15.23
N THR A 99 5.40 6.58 -14.54
CA THR A 99 5.04 7.93 -14.96
C THR A 99 6.25 8.86 -14.96
N ALA A 100 7.04 8.91 -13.88
CA ALA A 100 8.22 9.79 -13.81
C ALA A 100 9.15 9.55 -15.00
N SER A 101 9.45 8.29 -15.29
CA SER A 101 10.28 7.95 -16.44
C SER A 101 9.61 8.30 -17.77
N ALA A 102 8.28 8.21 -17.89
CA ALA A 102 7.58 8.49 -19.14
C ALA A 102 7.41 9.99 -19.47
N VAL A 103 7.34 10.85 -18.46
CA VAL A 103 6.99 12.28 -18.65
C VAL A 103 8.17 13.24 -18.48
N LEU A 104 9.24 12.82 -17.80
CA LEU A 104 10.41 13.65 -17.53
C LEU A 104 11.55 13.42 -18.53
N PRO A 105 12.39 14.43 -18.77
CA PRO A 105 13.70 14.24 -19.40
C PRO A 105 14.58 13.27 -18.60
N LEU A 106 15.43 12.50 -19.27
CA LEU A 106 16.28 11.47 -18.63
C LEU A 106 17.13 12.01 -17.47
N ALA A 107 17.65 13.23 -17.60
CA ALA A 107 18.41 13.92 -16.55
C ALA A 107 17.61 14.16 -15.26
N ASP A 108 16.28 14.29 -15.36
CA ASP A 108 15.39 14.61 -14.25
C ASP A 108 14.67 13.39 -13.69
N VAL A 109 14.72 12.23 -14.37
CA VAL A 109 14.00 10.99 -13.94
C VAL A 109 14.39 10.57 -12.53
N ALA A 110 15.67 10.62 -12.18
CA ALA A 110 16.15 10.26 -10.85
C ALA A 110 15.58 11.20 -9.77
N THR A 111 15.62 12.51 -10.02
CA THR A 111 15.08 13.54 -9.11
C THR A 111 13.56 13.41 -8.98
N GLY A 112 12.84 13.26 -10.09
CA GLY A 112 11.39 13.08 -10.08
C GLY A 112 10.95 11.83 -9.35
N THR A 113 11.65 10.72 -9.54
CA THR A 113 11.40 9.46 -8.81
C THR A 113 11.65 9.63 -7.32
N ALA A 114 12.72 10.34 -6.92
CA ALA A 114 13.00 10.63 -5.52
C ALA A 114 11.86 11.44 -4.87
N VAL A 115 11.31 12.44 -5.55
CA VAL A 115 10.16 13.23 -5.07
C VAL A 115 8.91 12.35 -4.91
N ILE A 116 8.65 11.44 -5.85
CA ILE A 116 7.53 10.49 -5.77
C ILE A 116 7.68 9.57 -4.56
N ILE A 117 8.86 8.97 -4.37
CA ILE A 117 9.13 8.08 -3.23
C ILE A 117 9.01 8.87 -1.92
N PHE A 118 9.57 10.09 -1.86
CA PHE A 118 9.42 10.97 -0.70
C PHE A 118 7.95 11.24 -0.38
N ALA A 119 7.14 11.63 -1.37
CA ALA A 119 5.71 11.88 -1.19
C ALA A 119 4.96 10.62 -0.73
N GLN A 120 5.34 9.44 -1.25
CA GLN A 120 4.77 8.16 -0.85
C GLN A 120 5.11 7.80 0.61
N MET A 121 6.36 7.99 1.03
CA MET A 121 6.78 7.72 2.40
C MET A 121 6.19 8.72 3.39
N PHE A 122 6.18 10.01 3.04
CA PHE A 122 5.58 11.07 3.84
C PHE A 122 4.07 10.88 3.99
N GLY A 123 3.36 10.63 2.88
CA GLY A 123 1.94 10.30 2.92
C GLY A 123 1.68 9.04 3.75
N GLY A 124 2.48 8.00 3.57
CA GLY A 124 2.41 6.76 4.34
C GLY A 124 2.53 6.99 5.85
N SER A 125 3.53 7.75 6.30
CA SER A 125 3.75 8.02 7.73
C SER A 125 2.65 8.90 8.33
N LEU A 126 2.19 9.92 7.59
CA LEU A 126 1.09 10.79 8.00
C LEU A 126 -0.20 9.99 8.20
N PHE A 127 -0.59 9.18 7.21
CA PHE A 127 -1.83 8.42 7.28
C PHE A 127 -1.78 7.25 8.26
N VAL A 128 -0.61 6.67 8.54
CA VAL A 128 -0.45 5.73 9.65
C VAL A 128 -0.76 6.41 10.99
N SER A 129 -0.30 7.65 11.19
CA SER A 129 -0.58 8.42 12.40
C SER A 129 -2.06 8.76 12.54
N VAL A 130 -2.72 9.15 11.44
CA VAL A 130 -4.17 9.39 11.41
C VAL A 130 -4.94 8.10 11.71
N ALA A 131 -4.58 6.99 11.07
CA ALA A 131 -5.19 5.69 11.30
C ALA A 131 -5.07 5.25 12.76
N GLN A 132 -3.91 5.46 13.38
CA GLN A 132 -3.68 5.15 14.79
C GLN A 132 -4.53 6.03 15.71
N ASN A 133 -4.60 7.34 15.45
CA ASN A 133 -5.42 8.24 16.22
C ASN A 133 -6.91 7.88 16.14
N VAL A 134 -7.43 7.61 14.93
CA VAL A 134 -8.82 7.18 14.72
C VAL A 134 -9.10 5.86 15.44
N PHE A 135 -8.22 4.87 15.28
CA PHE A 135 -8.34 3.58 15.94
C PHE A 135 -8.38 3.72 17.47
N THR A 136 -7.40 4.40 18.06
CA THR A 136 -7.31 4.58 19.52
C THR A 136 -8.50 5.35 20.06
N ASN A 137 -8.93 6.43 19.40
CA ASN A 137 -10.08 7.20 19.84
C ASN A 137 -11.37 6.39 19.78
N LYS A 138 -11.62 5.66 18.69
CA LYS A 138 -12.83 4.85 18.53
C LYS A 138 -12.85 3.64 19.45
N LEU A 139 -11.69 3.04 19.71
CA LEU A 139 -11.55 1.98 20.69
C LEU A 139 -11.84 2.49 22.11
N LEU A 140 -11.27 3.63 22.50
CA LEU A 140 -11.51 4.25 23.80
C LEU A 140 -12.99 4.62 24.00
N GLU A 141 -13.60 5.23 22.97
CA GLU A 141 -15.01 5.60 22.96
C GLU A 141 -15.91 4.38 23.17
N GLY A 142 -15.69 3.29 22.43
CA GLY A 142 -16.49 2.09 22.58
C GLY A 142 -16.24 1.33 23.88
N LEU A 143 -15.00 1.29 24.39
CA LEU A 143 -14.69 0.60 25.65
C LEU A 143 -15.39 1.25 26.85
N ARG A 144 -15.59 2.57 26.81
CA ARG A 144 -16.39 3.29 27.83
C ARG A 144 -17.86 2.86 27.86
N THR A 145 -18.37 2.27 26.78
CA THR A 145 -19.76 1.77 26.71
C THR A 145 -19.91 0.33 27.20
N VAL A 146 -18.81 -0.40 27.44
CA VAL A 146 -18.85 -1.79 27.90
C VAL A 146 -19.10 -1.83 29.40
N PRO A 147 -20.23 -2.40 29.87
CA PRO A 147 -20.49 -2.56 31.30
C PRO A 147 -19.50 -3.55 31.93
N ASN A 148 -19.11 -3.31 33.18
CA ASN A 148 -18.28 -4.23 33.96
C ASN A 148 -16.93 -4.61 33.31
N LEU A 149 -16.35 -3.71 32.49
CA LEU A 149 -15.06 -3.95 31.84
C LEU A 149 -13.94 -4.31 32.82
N GLY A 150 -14.03 -3.82 34.07
CA GLY A 150 -13.07 -4.14 35.15
C GLY A 150 -11.66 -3.54 34.94
N ILE A 151 -11.45 -2.82 33.84
CA ILE A 151 -10.19 -2.19 33.44
C ILE A 151 -10.50 -0.75 33.05
N ASP A 152 -9.62 0.19 33.42
CA ASP A 152 -9.74 1.58 32.96
C ASP A 152 -9.54 1.66 31.44
N PRO A 153 -10.52 2.15 30.65
CA PRO A 153 -10.36 2.35 29.21
C PRO A 153 -9.14 3.20 28.84
N GLY A 154 -8.69 4.11 29.71
CA GLY A 154 -7.47 4.90 29.52
C GLY A 154 -6.19 4.07 29.39
N SER A 155 -6.16 2.89 30.00
CA SER A 155 -5.01 1.97 29.94
C SER A 155 -4.70 1.47 28.52
N VAL A 156 -5.64 1.54 27.58
CA VAL A 156 -5.45 1.17 26.15
C VAL A 156 -4.33 1.95 25.51
N VAL A 157 -4.16 3.21 25.90
CA VAL A 157 -3.13 4.10 25.37
C VAL A 157 -1.74 3.67 25.84
N HIS A 158 -1.64 3.03 27.00
CA HIS A 158 -0.37 2.70 27.65
C HIS A 158 0.03 1.23 27.50
N VAL A 159 -0.93 0.30 27.64
CA VAL A 159 -0.73 -1.16 27.61
C VAL A 159 -0.82 -1.71 26.18
N GLY A 160 -1.49 -0.98 25.29
CA GLY A 160 -1.70 -1.38 23.91
C GLY A 160 -2.98 -2.20 23.72
N ALA A 161 -3.65 -1.96 22.59
CA ALA A 161 -4.98 -2.47 22.31
C ALA A 161 -5.07 -4.01 22.29
N THR A 162 -4.03 -4.70 21.81
CA THR A 162 -4.00 -6.17 21.74
C THR A 162 -3.75 -6.82 23.10
N ALA A 163 -3.01 -6.17 23.99
CA ALA A 163 -2.72 -6.71 25.32
C ALA A 163 -3.95 -6.67 26.23
N ILE A 164 -4.83 -5.67 26.07
CA ILE A 164 -6.07 -5.58 26.84
C ILE A 164 -7.01 -6.76 26.58
N MET A 165 -7.03 -7.27 25.34
CA MET A 165 -7.80 -8.48 25.01
C MET A 165 -7.37 -9.71 25.82
N GLN A 166 -6.12 -9.76 26.28
CA GLN A 166 -5.59 -10.86 27.08
C GLN A 166 -5.87 -10.71 28.58
N LEU A 167 -6.24 -9.51 29.03
CA LEU A 167 -6.52 -9.20 30.44
C LEU A 167 -7.99 -9.46 30.81
N ILE A 168 -8.86 -9.65 29.82
CA ILE A 168 -10.30 -9.86 30.03
C ILE A 168 -10.59 -11.36 30.05
N THR A 169 -10.92 -11.88 31.23
CA THR A 169 -11.22 -13.30 31.45
C THR A 169 -12.71 -13.63 31.28
N ASP A 170 -13.60 -12.65 31.46
CA ASP A 170 -15.05 -12.85 31.33
C ASP A 170 -15.45 -13.00 29.85
N PRO A 171 -16.06 -14.14 29.44
CA PRO A 171 -16.46 -14.37 28.06
C PRO A 171 -17.48 -13.37 27.51
N VAL A 172 -18.37 -12.83 28.35
CA VAL A 172 -19.41 -11.87 27.94
C VAL A 172 -18.77 -10.52 27.65
N VAL A 173 -17.95 -10.04 28.58
CA VAL A 173 -17.19 -8.79 28.40
C VAL A 173 -16.22 -8.90 27.22
N LEU A 174 -15.59 -10.06 27.03
CA LEU A 174 -14.69 -10.30 25.89
C LEU A 174 -15.42 -10.21 24.55
N ALA A 175 -16.66 -10.68 24.45
CA ALA A 175 -17.46 -10.57 23.24
C ALA A 175 -17.78 -9.11 22.90
N ASP A 176 -18.18 -8.32 23.90
CA ASP A 176 -18.47 -6.89 23.74
C ASP A 176 -17.21 -6.11 23.34
N VAL A 177 -16.07 -6.40 23.99
CA VAL A 177 -14.79 -5.77 23.67
C VAL A 177 -14.31 -6.14 22.27
N LYS A 178 -14.52 -7.38 21.81
CA LYS A 178 -14.26 -7.78 20.41
C LYS A 178 -15.14 -7.02 19.42
N ALA A 179 -16.41 -6.78 19.74
CA ALA A 179 -17.31 -6.00 18.89
C ALA A 179 -16.87 -4.53 18.80
N VAL A 180 -16.50 -3.92 19.93
CA VAL A 180 -15.93 -2.57 19.99
C VAL A 180 -14.64 -2.47 19.18
N TYR A 181 -13.75 -3.45 19.32
CA TYR A 181 -12.48 -3.49 18.60
C TYR A 181 -12.69 -3.64 17.09
N ASN A 182 -13.61 -4.51 16.69
CA ASN A 182 -14.03 -4.65 15.28
C ASN A 182 -14.50 -3.29 14.74
N ASN A 183 -15.35 -2.58 15.50
CA ASN A 183 -15.83 -1.25 15.10
C ASN A 183 -14.68 -0.24 14.92
N ALA A 184 -13.74 -0.20 15.86
CA ALA A 184 -12.57 0.68 15.79
C ALA A 184 -11.70 0.39 14.55
N VAL A 185 -11.45 -0.90 14.24
CA VAL A 185 -10.73 -1.29 13.02
C VAL A 185 -11.51 -0.91 11.76
N VAL A 186 -12.82 -1.13 11.74
CA VAL A 186 -13.68 -0.76 10.60
C VAL A 186 -13.65 0.75 10.35
N TRP A 187 -13.58 1.59 11.39
CA TRP A 187 -13.36 3.02 11.23
C TRP A 187 -12.01 3.35 10.57
N THR A 188 -10.95 2.64 10.95
CA THR A 188 -9.67 2.74 10.25
C THR A 188 -9.78 2.30 8.79
N PHE A 189 -10.62 1.31 8.49
CA PHE A 189 -10.88 0.88 7.13
C PHE A 189 -11.62 1.93 6.31
N LYS A 190 -12.55 2.68 6.93
CA LYS A 190 -13.20 3.84 6.30
C LYS A 190 -12.22 4.96 5.97
N VAL A 191 -11.21 5.21 6.80
CA VAL A 191 -10.15 6.19 6.49
C VAL A 191 -9.41 5.77 5.22
N VAL A 192 -9.05 4.48 5.10
CA VAL A 192 -8.41 3.96 3.88
C VAL A 192 -9.35 4.04 2.69
N LEU A 193 -10.64 3.75 2.84
CA LEU A 193 -11.63 3.91 1.77
C LEU A 193 -11.66 5.33 1.24
N ILE A 194 -11.73 6.33 2.13
CA ILE A 194 -11.76 7.74 1.75
C ILE A 194 -10.48 8.12 1.02
N THR A 195 -9.31 7.74 1.53
CA THR A 195 -8.04 8.11 0.90
C THR A 195 -7.82 7.40 -0.44
N THR A 196 -8.23 6.13 -0.56
CA THR A 196 -8.20 5.39 -1.84
C THR A 196 -9.18 5.98 -2.85
N ALA A 197 -10.38 6.38 -2.44
CA ALA A 197 -11.33 7.06 -3.32
C ALA A 197 -10.81 8.44 -3.76
N LEU A 198 -10.20 9.21 -2.85
CA LEU A 198 -9.62 10.52 -3.15
C LEU A 198 -8.43 10.43 -4.11
N SER A 199 -7.73 9.29 -4.15
CA SER A 199 -6.63 9.07 -5.11
C SER A 199 -7.08 9.19 -6.57
N LEU A 200 -8.38 8.98 -6.85
CA LEU A 200 -8.95 9.20 -8.18
C LEU A 200 -8.77 10.64 -8.66
N PHE A 201 -8.91 11.63 -7.78
CA PHE A 201 -8.71 13.04 -8.12
C PHE A 201 -7.25 13.34 -8.45
N GLY A 202 -6.31 12.66 -7.81
CA GLY A 202 -4.89 12.75 -8.15
C GLY A 202 -4.53 12.09 -9.48
N ALA A 203 -5.29 11.05 -9.90
CA ALA A 203 -5.08 10.36 -11.16
C ALA A 203 -5.74 11.06 -12.37
N MET A 204 -6.79 11.86 -12.16
CA MET A 204 -7.50 12.57 -13.23
C MET A 204 -6.63 13.53 -14.08
N PRO A 205 -5.71 14.34 -13.54
CA PRO A 205 -4.88 15.25 -14.34
C PRO A 205 -3.68 14.57 -15.03
N MET A 206 -3.53 13.24 -14.93
CA MET A 206 -2.36 12.54 -15.45
C MET A 206 -2.33 12.50 -16.98
N GLU A 207 -1.21 12.94 -17.56
CA GLU A 207 -1.00 12.94 -19.00
C GLU A 207 -0.90 11.53 -19.57
N TRP A 208 -1.62 11.28 -20.68
CA TRP A 208 -1.59 10.00 -21.41
C TRP A 208 -0.32 9.89 -22.27
N LYS A 209 0.84 9.84 -21.63
CA LYS A 209 2.15 9.65 -22.31
C LYS A 209 2.56 8.18 -22.34
N SER A 210 3.21 7.76 -23.42
CA SER A 210 3.67 6.38 -23.58
C SER A 210 5.04 6.16 -22.96
N THR A 211 5.21 5.08 -22.20
CA THR A 211 6.49 4.66 -21.62
C THR A 211 7.51 4.23 -22.69
N LYS A 212 7.05 3.82 -23.88
CA LYS A 212 7.93 3.33 -24.97
C LYS A 212 8.79 4.43 -25.60
N GLN A 213 8.32 5.68 -25.60
CA GLN A 213 9.12 6.81 -26.13
C GLN A 213 10.27 7.15 -25.19
N SER A 214 10.08 7.00 -23.88
CA SER A 214 11.15 7.20 -22.90
C SER A 214 12.20 6.10 -22.96
N GLN A 215 11.77 4.83 -23.02
CA GLN A 215 12.67 3.68 -23.07
C GLN A 215 13.59 3.71 -24.30
N LYS A 216 13.04 4.04 -25.48
CA LYS A 216 13.83 4.19 -26.71
C LYS A 216 14.87 5.32 -26.62
N LYS A 217 14.57 6.38 -25.87
CA LYS A 217 15.48 7.51 -25.66
C LYS A 217 16.63 7.13 -24.71
N THR A 218 16.31 6.42 -23.62
CA THR A 218 17.31 5.88 -22.69
C THR A 218 18.26 4.90 -23.35
N ASP A 219 17.76 4.00 -24.18
CA ASP A 219 18.60 3.04 -24.92
C ASP A 219 19.54 3.78 -25.90
N THR A 220 19.02 4.81 -26.58
CA THR A 220 19.82 5.64 -27.52
C THR A 220 20.88 6.47 -26.79
N ASP A 221 20.54 7.08 -25.65
CA ASP A 221 21.47 7.89 -24.85
C ASP A 221 22.55 7.01 -24.18
N SER A 222 22.19 5.79 -23.76
CA SER A 222 23.13 4.78 -23.23
C SER A 222 24.10 4.27 -24.30
N GLU A 223 23.60 4.01 -25.52
CA GLU A 223 24.44 3.62 -26.67
C GLU A 223 25.38 4.77 -27.09
N ALA A 224 24.90 6.02 -27.06
CA ALA A 224 25.72 7.19 -27.34
C ALA A 224 26.83 7.39 -26.30
N ALA A 225 26.51 7.30 -25.00
CA ALA A 225 27.48 7.45 -23.93
C ALA A 225 28.57 6.36 -23.96
N SER A 226 28.18 5.11 -24.24
CA SER A 226 29.13 3.99 -24.37
C SER A 226 30.00 4.11 -25.62
N ALA A 227 29.49 4.67 -26.72
CA ALA A 227 30.28 4.98 -27.91
C ALA A 227 31.29 6.12 -27.66
N GLU A 228 30.90 7.18 -26.95
CA GLU A 228 31.80 8.28 -26.56
C GLU A 228 32.93 7.80 -25.64
N GLU A 229 32.63 6.92 -24.68
CA GLU A 229 33.62 6.32 -23.78
C GLU A 229 34.63 5.45 -24.54
N GLN A 230 34.17 4.66 -25.53
CA GLN A 230 35.05 3.86 -26.39
C GLN A 230 35.95 4.72 -27.29
N ILE A 231 35.41 5.80 -27.86
CA ILE A 231 36.18 6.75 -28.69
C ILE A 231 37.24 7.46 -27.84
N SER A 232 36.89 7.92 -26.64
CA SER A 232 37.83 8.53 -25.69
C SER A 232 38.95 7.55 -25.30
N TYR A 233 38.61 6.29 -25.01
CA TYR A 233 39.58 5.25 -24.70
C TYR A 233 40.56 4.99 -25.86
N HIS A 234 40.07 4.92 -27.10
CA HIS A 234 40.92 4.74 -28.28
C HIS A 234 41.84 5.95 -28.54
N LEU A 235 41.33 7.18 -28.43
CA LEU A 235 42.15 8.39 -28.62
C LEU A 235 43.28 8.52 -27.59
N VAL A 236 43.03 8.14 -26.33
CA VAL A 236 44.04 8.16 -25.26
C VAL A 236 45.09 7.07 -25.44
N TYR A 237 44.71 5.87 -25.92
CA TYR A 237 45.64 4.77 -26.16
C TYR A 237 46.47 4.95 -27.44
N ASP A 238 45.89 5.45 -28.53
CA ASP A 238 46.61 5.67 -29.78
C ASP A 238 47.55 6.90 -29.68
N GLY A 239 47.14 7.92 -28.92
CA GLY A 239 47.99 9.08 -28.60
C GLY A 239 49.22 8.74 -27.73
N LYS A 240 49.19 7.63 -26.97
CA LYS A 240 50.35 7.11 -26.24
C LYS A 240 51.26 6.25 -27.12
N LYS A 241 50.72 5.61 -28.17
CA LYS A 241 51.48 4.74 -29.08
C LYS A 241 52.32 5.54 -30.10
N ASN A 242 51.90 6.75 -30.46
CA ASN A 242 52.61 7.67 -31.36
C ASN A 242 53.64 8.60 -30.65
N ARG A 243 53.92 8.39 -29.36
CA ARG A 243 54.87 9.20 -28.56
C ARG A 243 56.08 8.40 -28.04
N GLY A 244 56.28 7.17 -28.51
CA GLY A 244 57.52 6.40 -28.34
C GLY A 244 58.26 6.30 -29.65
#